data_AF-A0A673ZP05-F1
#
_entry.id   AF-A0A673ZP05-F1
#
_cell.length_a   1.000
_cell.length_b   1.000
_cell.length_c   1.000
_cell.angle_alpha   90.00
_cell.angle_beta   90.00
_cell.angle_gamma   90.00
#
_symmetry.space_group_name_H-M   'P 1'
#
loop_
_entity.id
_entity.type
_entity.pdbx_description
1 polymer ?
#
loop_
_entity_poly.entity_id
_entity_poly.type
_entity_poly.pdbx_seq_one_letter_code
_entity_poly.pdbx_strand_id
1 'polypeptide(L)'
;LGTIATPVLGWEVPAQCRVYYFNHITNASQWERPVGSGDGSGEPDKVRCSHLLVKHSQSRRPSSWREENITRSKDEALDLIQKYIEQMQSGEEEFEALASQFSDCSSARNGGDLGLFGRGQMQKPFEDASFALKVGDMSGPVFTDSGVHVILRTG
;
A
#
# COMPACT_ATOMS: atom_id res chain seq x y z
N LEU A 1 20.06 12.76 -41.13
CA LEU A 1 20.68 13.94 -40.46
C LEU A 1 19.58 14.62 -39.65
N GLY A 2 19.33 14.16 -38.43
CA GLY A 2 18.33 14.75 -37.54
C GLY A 2 19.03 15.68 -36.57
N THR A 3 18.80 16.98 -36.71
CA THR A 3 19.37 18.02 -35.84
C THR A 3 18.79 17.85 -34.44
N ILE A 4 19.63 17.47 -33.47
CA ILE A 4 19.29 17.51 -32.05
C ILE A 4 19.31 18.98 -31.64
N ALA A 5 18.16 19.53 -31.30
CA ALA A 5 18.06 20.88 -30.75
C ALA A 5 18.83 20.93 -29.42
N THR A 6 19.84 21.79 -29.34
CA THR A 6 20.53 22.08 -28.09
C THR A 6 19.56 22.75 -27.10
N PRO A 7 19.38 22.22 -25.88
CA PRO A 7 18.55 22.87 -24.87
C PRO A 7 19.11 24.24 -24.48
N VAL A 8 18.20 25.18 -24.23
CA VAL A 8 18.48 26.55 -23.78
C VAL A 8 19.16 26.56 -22.41
N LEU A 9 20.03 27.54 -22.17
CA LEU A 9 20.75 27.72 -20.90
C LEU A 9 19.76 27.74 -19.73
N GLY A 10 19.85 26.74 -18.84
CA GLY A 10 19.02 26.63 -17.64
C GLY A 10 17.85 25.64 -17.71
N TRP A 11 17.66 24.91 -18.82
CA TRP A 11 16.60 23.89 -18.94
C TRP A 11 17.21 22.51 -19.18
N GLU A 12 16.99 21.60 -18.23
CA GLU A 12 17.29 20.19 -18.39
C GLU A 12 16.06 19.48 -18.96
N VAL A 13 16.24 18.73 -20.06
CA VAL A 13 15.27 17.71 -20.45
C VAL A 13 15.49 16.52 -19.51
N PRO A 14 14.50 16.06 -18.72
CA PRO A 14 14.68 14.87 -17.90
C PRO A 14 15.00 13.70 -18.83
N ALA A 15 16.25 13.23 -18.75
CA ALA A 15 16.71 12.13 -19.55
C ALA A 15 16.07 10.84 -19.01
N GLN A 16 15.35 10.17 -19.91
CA GLN A 16 14.92 8.76 -19.87
C GLN A 16 13.49 8.54 -19.36
N CYS A 17 12.70 7.83 -20.18
CA CYS A 17 11.61 7.00 -19.69
C CYS A 17 12.17 6.08 -18.60
N ARG A 18 12.04 6.48 -17.33
CA ARG A 18 12.45 5.64 -16.21
C ARG A 18 11.56 4.40 -16.22
N VAL A 19 12.18 3.24 -16.39
CA VAL A 19 11.49 1.95 -16.25
C VAL A 19 11.08 1.81 -14.78
N TYR A 20 9.81 1.44 -14.54
CA TYR A 20 9.33 1.08 -13.21
C TYR A 20 8.93 -0.40 -13.20
N TYR A 21 8.88 -0.99 -12.01
CA TYR A 21 8.45 -2.36 -11.77
C TYR A 21 7.15 -2.32 -10.98
N PHE A 22 6.17 -3.11 -11.42
CA PHE A 22 4.85 -3.21 -10.79
C PHE A 22 4.58 -4.64 -10.33
N ASN A 23 4.23 -4.80 -9.07
CA ASN A 23 3.81 -6.08 -8.51
C ASN A 23 2.27 -6.16 -8.55
N HIS A 24 1.73 -7.03 -9.40
CA HIS A 24 0.28 -7.20 -9.56
C HIS A 24 -0.42 -7.91 -8.39
N ILE A 25 0.34 -8.44 -7.42
CA ILE A 25 -0.19 -9.07 -6.21
C ILE A 25 -0.34 -8.02 -5.10
N THR A 26 0.69 -7.20 -4.90
CA THR A 26 0.71 -6.17 -3.84
C THR A 26 0.25 -4.80 -4.34
N ASN A 27 0.06 -4.63 -5.64
CA ASN A 27 -0.13 -3.33 -6.31
C ASN A 27 0.97 -2.29 -6.04
N ALA A 28 2.13 -2.71 -5.52
CA ALA A 28 3.27 -1.82 -5.29
C ALA A 28 3.98 -1.49 -6.61
N SER A 29 4.46 -0.26 -6.72
CA SER A 29 5.33 0.21 -7.80
C SER A 29 6.65 0.73 -7.23
N GLN A 30 7.76 0.46 -7.91
CA GLN A 30 9.09 0.91 -7.51
C GLN A 30 9.99 1.16 -8.73
N TRP A 31 10.99 2.02 -8.57
CA TRP A 31 11.94 2.35 -9.63
C TRP A 31 13.10 1.36 -9.69
N GLU A 32 13.55 0.88 -8.52
CA GLU A 32 14.62 -0.10 -8.39
C GLU A 32 14.16 -1.47 -8.89
N ARG A 33 15.02 -2.18 -9.63
CA ARG A 33 14.73 -3.56 -10.03
C ARG A 33 14.52 -4.43 -8.78
N PRO A 34 13.40 -5.15 -8.66
CA PRO A 34 13.22 -6.08 -7.56
C PRO A 34 14.28 -7.17 -7.68
N VAL A 35 15.09 -7.35 -6.64
CA VAL A 35 15.94 -8.53 -6.53
C VAL A 35 15.01 -9.72 -6.30
N GLY A 36 15.03 -10.68 -7.22
CA GLY A 36 14.38 -11.97 -7.00
C GLY A 36 15.00 -12.58 -5.74
N SER A 37 14.17 -13.03 -4.81
CA SER A 37 14.62 -13.84 -3.69
C SER A 37 15.11 -15.17 -4.27
N GLY A 38 16.36 -15.19 -4.73
CA GLY A 38 17.10 -16.38 -5.13
C GLY A 38 17.75 -17.07 -3.94
N ASP A 39 17.26 -16.81 -2.72
CA ASP A 39 17.50 -17.72 -1.61
C ASP A 39 16.36 -18.74 -1.60
N GLY A 40 16.69 -20.01 -1.42
CA GLY A 40 15.71 -21.08 -1.35
C GLY A 40 14.93 -21.12 -0.03
N SER A 41 14.64 -19.97 0.60
CA SER A 41 13.76 -19.95 1.76
C SER A 41 12.31 -20.10 1.28
N GLY A 42 11.64 -21.14 1.78
CA GLY A 42 10.21 -21.31 1.57
C GLY A 42 9.45 -20.07 2.05
N GLU A 43 8.29 -19.83 1.47
CA GLU A 43 7.40 -18.77 1.93
C GLU A 43 7.17 -18.89 3.46
N PRO A 44 7.26 -17.79 4.24
CA PRO A 44 7.18 -17.86 5.68
C PRO A 44 5.84 -18.44 6.15
N ASP A 45 5.84 -19.25 7.22
CA ASP A 45 4.59 -19.80 7.78
C ASP A 45 3.62 -18.72 8.30
N LYS A 46 4.19 -17.60 8.78
CA LYS A 46 3.47 -16.45 9.33
C LYS A 46 4.17 -15.15 8.95
N VAL A 47 3.38 -14.10 8.77
CA VAL A 47 3.85 -12.73 8.57
C VAL A 47 3.22 -11.80 9.60
N ARG A 48 3.89 -10.70 9.93
CA ARG A 48 3.32 -9.60 10.72
C ARG A 48 3.12 -8.41 9.81
N CYS A 49 1.91 -7.86 9.81
CA CYS A 49 1.61 -6.68 9.01
C CYS A 49 0.85 -5.64 9.83
N SER A 50 1.11 -4.38 9.48
CA SER A 50 0.25 -3.25 9.82
C SER A 50 -0.57 -2.87 8.59
N HIS A 51 -1.76 -2.32 8.79
CA HIS A 51 -2.56 -1.81 7.69
C HIS A 51 -3.24 -0.48 8.00
N LEU A 52 -3.56 0.27 6.95
CA LEU A 52 -4.49 1.38 7.00
C LEU A 52 -5.65 1.03 6.06
N LEU A 53 -6.82 0.80 6.67
CA LEU A 53 -8.08 0.54 5.97
C LEU A 53 -8.92 1.82 5.83
N VAL A 54 -9.35 2.13 4.62
CA VAL A 54 -10.43 3.09 4.34
C VAL A 54 -11.65 2.33 3.83
N LYS A 55 -12.76 2.42 4.56
CA LYS A 55 -14.03 1.81 4.17
C LYS A 55 -14.82 2.70 3.24
N HIS A 56 -15.76 2.10 2.53
CA HIS A 56 -16.73 2.74 1.66
C HIS A 56 -18.14 2.18 1.88
N SER A 57 -19.14 2.78 1.25
CA SER A 57 -20.56 2.39 1.37
C SER A 57 -20.83 0.93 1.01
N GLN A 58 -20.08 0.36 0.06
CA GLN A 58 -20.17 -1.06 -0.33
C GLN A 58 -19.32 -2.01 0.55
N SER A 59 -18.64 -1.52 1.59
CA SER A 59 -17.87 -2.40 2.47
C SER A 59 -18.81 -3.28 3.29
N ARG A 60 -18.41 -4.53 3.58
CA ARG A 60 -19.19 -5.52 4.34
C ARG A 60 -19.78 -4.98 5.65
N ARG A 61 -19.07 -4.04 6.30
CA ARG A 61 -19.54 -3.30 7.47
C ARG A 61 -19.19 -1.81 7.32
N PRO A 62 -20.06 -0.98 6.73
CA PRO A 62 -19.79 0.44 6.42
C PRO A 62 -19.93 1.32 7.67
N SER A 63 -19.14 0.99 8.69
CA SER A 63 -19.14 1.64 10.00
C SER A 63 -17.78 1.39 10.68
N SER A 64 -17.23 2.38 11.34
CA SER A 64 -15.97 2.31 12.07
C SER A 64 -16.07 3.06 13.41
N TRP A 65 -14.97 3.09 14.15
CA TRP A 65 -14.86 3.90 15.35
C TRP A 65 -14.80 5.40 15.06
N ARG A 66 -14.46 5.78 13.82
CA ARG A 66 -14.37 7.17 13.35
C ARG A 66 -15.72 7.69 12.86
N GLU A 67 -16.50 6.81 12.26
CA GLU A 67 -17.75 7.18 11.60
C GLU A 67 -18.75 6.02 11.67
N GLU A 68 -19.91 6.28 12.28
CA GLU A 68 -20.94 5.26 12.49
C GLU A 68 -21.56 4.78 11.18
N ASN A 69 -21.75 5.68 10.20
CA ASN A 69 -22.36 5.38 8.90
C ASN A 69 -21.50 5.94 7.77
N ILE A 70 -20.71 5.06 7.14
CA ILE A 70 -19.77 5.42 6.08
C ILE A 70 -20.48 5.43 4.74
N THR A 71 -20.62 6.61 4.14
CA THR A 71 -21.36 6.81 2.88
C THR A 71 -20.48 7.04 1.66
N ARG A 72 -19.18 7.31 1.86
CA ARG A 72 -18.22 7.54 0.77
C ARG A 72 -18.20 6.40 -0.24
N SER A 73 -17.98 6.74 -1.50
CA SER A 73 -17.86 5.78 -2.60
C SER A 73 -16.56 4.99 -2.52
N LYS A 74 -16.48 3.92 -3.32
CA LYS A 74 -15.27 3.12 -3.44
C LYS A 74 -14.11 3.93 -4.05
N ASP A 75 -14.42 4.82 -4.99
CA ASP A 75 -13.41 5.67 -5.65
C ASP A 75 -12.88 6.71 -4.68
N GLU A 76 -13.73 7.36 -3.87
CA GLU A 76 -13.27 8.26 -2.81
C GLU A 76 -12.39 7.55 -1.77
N ALA A 77 -12.70 6.29 -1.43
CA ALA A 77 -11.84 5.49 -0.55
C ALA A 77 -10.49 5.16 -1.20
N LEU A 78 -10.45 4.92 -2.51
CA LEU A 78 -9.22 4.71 -3.27
C LEU A 78 -8.37 5.99 -3.31
N ASP A 79 -8.98 7.14 -3.59
CA ASP A 79 -8.30 8.43 -3.65
C ASP A 79 -7.67 8.79 -2.29
N LEU A 80 -8.37 8.51 -1.19
CA LEU A 80 -7.83 8.68 0.16
C LEU A 80 -6.62 7.78 0.41
N ILE A 81 -6.70 6.50 0.02
CA ILE A 81 -5.57 5.57 0.16
C ILE A 81 -4.37 6.01 -0.68
N GLN A 82 -4.59 6.44 -1.93
CA GLN A 82 -3.53 6.94 -2.79
C GLN A 82 -2.86 8.17 -2.19
N LYS A 83 -3.65 9.12 -1.69
CA LYS A 83 -3.13 10.28 -0.97
C LYS A 83 -2.26 9.88 0.22
N TYR A 84 -2.70 8.92 1.03
CA TYR A 84 -1.91 8.46 2.18
C TYR A 84 -0.62 7.77 1.76
N ILE A 85 -0.64 6.97 0.69
CA ILE A 85 0.57 6.35 0.12
C ILE A 85 1.56 7.44 -0.33
N GLU A 86 1.09 8.48 -1.02
CA GLU A 86 1.94 9.60 -1.46
C GLU A 86 2.61 10.32 -0.29
N GLN A 87 1.86 10.58 0.80
CA GLN A 87 2.40 11.20 2.02
C GLN A 87 3.45 10.32 2.71
N MET A 88 3.24 9.00 2.73
CA MET A 88 4.23 8.06 3.29
C MET A 88 5.48 7.97 2.42
N GLN A 89 5.32 7.95 1.10
CA GLN A 89 6.45 7.86 0.15
C GLN A 89 7.26 9.15 0.08
N SER A 90 6.64 10.31 0.31
CA SER A 90 7.34 11.60 0.40
C SER A 90 8.06 11.80 1.75
N GLY A 91 7.72 10.99 2.75
CA GLY A 91 8.21 11.14 4.13
C GLY A 91 7.54 12.28 4.90
N GLU A 92 6.40 12.78 4.43
CA GLU A 92 5.60 13.80 5.13
C GLU A 92 4.97 13.23 6.41
N GLU A 93 4.52 11.97 6.35
CA GLU A 93 3.83 11.30 7.44
C GLU A 93 4.28 9.85 7.60
N GLU A 94 4.32 9.38 8.84
CA GLU A 94 4.65 7.98 9.16
C GLU A 94 3.42 7.07 8.99
N PHE A 95 3.65 5.81 8.58
CA PHE A 95 2.59 4.83 8.40
C PHE A 95 1.71 4.68 9.66
N GLU A 96 2.37 4.57 10.82
CA GLU A 96 1.72 4.39 12.12
C GLU A 96 0.81 5.56 12.48
N ALA A 97 1.24 6.78 12.16
CA ALA A 97 0.51 8.01 12.45
C ALA A 97 -0.76 8.11 11.60
N LEU A 98 -0.66 7.84 10.29
CA LEU A 98 -1.82 7.83 9.39
C LEU A 98 -2.79 6.69 9.72
N ALA A 99 -2.27 5.49 10.02
CA ALA A 99 -3.09 4.36 10.43
C ALA A 99 -3.88 4.66 11.71
N SER A 100 -3.23 5.27 12.70
CA SER A 100 -3.87 5.62 13.97
C SER A 100 -4.96 6.68 13.83
N GLN A 101 -4.76 7.66 12.94
CA GLN A 101 -5.69 8.77 12.76
C GLN A 101 -6.84 8.46 11.80
N PHE A 102 -6.54 7.73 10.71
CA PHE A 102 -7.43 7.63 9.56
C PHE A 102 -7.98 6.23 9.31
N SER A 103 -7.42 5.17 9.90
CA SER A 103 -7.92 3.83 9.62
C SER A 103 -9.29 3.57 10.22
N ASP A 104 -10.18 3.02 9.42
CA ASP A 104 -11.50 2.52 9.80
C ASP A 104 -11.48 1.13 10.48
N CYS A 105 -10.28 0.60 10.76
CA CYS A 105 -10.10 -0.63 11.52
C CYS A 105 -9.86 -0.33 13.01
N SER A 106 -10.23 -1.25 13.90
CA SER A 106 -9.93 -1.14 15.33
C SER A 106 -8.44 -1.29 15.64
N SER A 107 -7.62 -1.79 14.71
CA SER A 107 -6.16 -1.82 14.81
C SER A 107 -5.52 -0.43 14.79
N ALA A 108 -6.27 0.62 14.41
CA ALA A 108 -5.81 2.01 14.46
C ALA A 108 -5.23 2.37 15.84
N ARG A 109 -5.80 1.86 16.93
CA ARG A 109 -5.30 2.09 18.31
C ARG A 109 -3.86 1.59 18.56
N ASN A 110 -3.36 0.71 17.70
CA ASN A 110 -2.03 0.12 17.74
C ASN A 110 -1.26 0.44 16.44
N GLY A 111 -1.48 1.60 15.83
CA GLY A 111 -0.74 1.97 14.64
C GLY A 111 -1.05 1.12 13.40
N GLY A 112 -2.21 0.44 13.40
CA GLY A 112 -2.60 -0.47 12.34
C GLY A 112 -2.05 -1.89 12.47
N ASP A 113 -1.29 -2.22 13.53
CA ASP A 113 -0.73 -3.57 13.73
C ASP A 113 -1.82 -4.64 13.88
N LEU A 114 -1.73 -5.68 13.04
CA LEU A 114 -2.62 -6.84 13.09
C LEU A 114 -1.97 -8.04 13.80
N GLY A 115 -0.70 -7.94 14.20
CA GLY A 115 0.06 -9.03 14.77
C GLY A 115 0.44 -10.10 13.73
N LEU A 116 0.91 -11.25 14.21
CA LEU A 116 1.32 -12.37 13.36
C LEU A 116 0.10 -13.18 12.90
N PHE A 117 0.04 -13.46 11.60
CA PHE A 117 -0.97 -14.34 11.02
C PHE A 117 -0.37 -15.27 9.97
N GLY A 118 -0.96 -16.46 9.86
CA GLY A 118 -0.69 -17.44 8.82
C GLY A 118 -1.76 -17.40 7.72
N ARG A 119 -1.57 -18.23 6.70
CA ARG A 119 -2.56 -18.39 5.62
C ARG A 119 -3.91 -18.91 6.14
N GLY A 120 -4.99 -18.50 5.49
CA GLY A 120 -6.38 -18.81 5.84
C GLY A 120 -6.97 -17.95 6.96
N GLN A 121 -6.21 -17.02 7.54
CA GLN A 121 -6.69 -16.16 8.63
C GLN A 121 -7.19 -14.79 8.17
N MET A 122 -6.79 -14.33 6.99
CA MET A 122 -7.16 -13.05 6.40
C MET A 122 -7.96 -13.23 5.11
N GLN A 123 -8.59 -12.16 4.61
CA GLN A 123 -9.22 -12.20 3.29
C GLN A 123 -8.18 -12.43 2.20
N LYS A 124 -8.51 -13.25 1.20
CA LYS A 124 -7.56 -13.75 0.20
C LYS A 124 -6.72 -12.64 -0.46
N PRO A 125 -7.27 -11.48 -0.90
CA PRO A 125 -6.45 -10.42 -1.49
C PRO A 125 -5.47 -9.77 -0.50
N PHE A 126 -5.88 -9.64 0.76
CA PHE A 126 -5.03 -9.09 1.82
C PHE A 126 -3.90 -10.06 2.15
N GLU A 127 -4.22 -11.35 2.26
CA GLU A 127 -3.23 -12.40 2.50
C GLU A 127 -2.20 -12.46 1.37
N ASP A 128 -2.66 -12.53 0.12
CA ASP A 128 -1.76 -12.66 -1.03
C ASP A 128 -0.80 -11.47 -1.13
N ALA A 129 -1.30 -10.25 -0.88
CA ALA A 129 -0.45 -9.07 -0.78
C ALA A 129 0.54 -9.17 0.39
N SER A 130 0.08 -9.53 1.59
CA SER A 130 0.91 -9.59 2.79
C SER A 130 2.09 -10.57 2.67
N PHE A 131 1.84 -11.76 2.10
CA PHE A 131 2.86 -12.78 1.91
C PHE A 131 3.81 -12.47 0.75
N ALA A 132 3.37 -11.68 -0.25
CA ALA A 132 4.19 -11.24 -1.36
C ALA A 132 5.10 -10.04 -1.03
N LEU A 133 4.82 -9.30 0.05
CA LEU A 133 5.67 -8.21 0.55
C LEU A 133 6.91 -8.77 1.25
N LYS A 134 8.06 -8.09 1.12
CA LYS A 134 9.21 -8.32 1.99
C LYS A 134 9.02 -7.54 3.29
N VAL A 135 9.73 -7.93 4.35
CA VAL A 135 9.72 -7.18 5.61
C VAL A 135 10.27 -5.77 5.35
N GLY A 136 9.51 -4.76 5.75
CA GLY A 136 9.75 -3.35 5.48
C GLY A 136 9.03 -2.80 4.24
N ASP A 137 8.52 -3.67 3.35
CA ASP A 137 7.84 -3.22 2.15
C ASP A 137 6.38 -2.83 2.42
N MET A 138 5.92 -1.83 1.66
CA MET A 138 4.55 -1.35 1.65
C MET A 138 3.85 -1.72 0.33
N SER A 139 2.59 -2.13 0.42
CA SER A 139 1.74 -2.41 -0.75
C SER A 139 1.25 -1.13 -1.43
N GLY A 140 0.70 -1.26 -2.63
CA GLY A 140 -0.26 -0.29 -3.15
C GLY A 140 -1.67 -0.51 -2.56
N PRO A 141 -2.70 0.04 -3.20
CA PRO A 141 -4.09 -0.18 -2.79
C PRO A 141 -4.51 -1.65 -2.96
N VAL A 142 -4.93 -2.29 -1.88
CA VAL A 142 -5.42 -3.68 -1.87
C VAL A 142 -6.92 -3.68 -1.56
N PHE A 143 -7.71 -4.27 -2.46
CA PHE A 143 -9.16 -4.30 -2.34
C PHE A 143 -9.65 -5.58 -1.67
N THR A 144 -10.57 -5.44 -0.74
CA THR A 144 -11.22 -6.56 -0.03
C THR A 144 -12.69 -6.24 0.19
N ASP A 145 -13.48 -7.19 0.69
CA ASP A 145 -14.87 -6.92 1.08
C ASP A 145 -14.94 -5.93 2.26
N SER A 146 -13.85 -5.75 3.00
CA SER A 146 -13.78 -4.77 4.09
C SER A 146 -13.57 -3.34 3.63
N GLY A 147 -13.11 -3.10 2.39
CA GLY A 147 -12.69 -1.79 1.91
C GLY A 147 -11.33 -1.83 1.22
N VAL A 148 -10.69 -0.66 1.13
CA VAL A 148 -9.38 -0.47 0.49
C VAL A 148 -8.29 -0.37 1.56
N HIS A 149 -7.21 -1.12 1.40
CA HIS A 149 -6.11 -1.18 2.36
C HIS A 149 -4.81 -0.72 1.73
N VAL A 150 -3.93 -0.15 2.54
CA VAL A 150 -2.48 -0.19 2.33
C VAL A 150 -1.87 -1.04 3.44
N ILE A 151 -0.92 -1.91 3.09
CA ILE A 151 -0.34 -2.93 3.97
C ILE A 151 1.15 -2.68 4.08
N LEU A 152 1.67 -2.65 5.30
CA LEU A 152 3.11 -2.62 5.60
C LEU A 152 3.49 -3.93 6.28
N ARG A 153 4.42 -4.68 5.71
CA ARG A 153 4.91 -5.89 6.37
C ARG A 153 6.01 -5.54 7.36
N THR A 154 5.81 -5.86 8.64
CA THR A 154 6.73 -5.54 9.73
C THR A 154 7.49 -6.76 10.26
N GLY A 155 7.10 -7.99 9.88
CA GLY A 155 7.75 -9.24 10.27
C GLY A 155 7.34 -10.45 9.47
#